data_AF-A0A8J7T5H4-F1
#
_entry.id   AF-A0A8J7T5H4-F1
#
_cell.length_a   1.000
_cell.length_b   1.000
_cell.length_c   1.000
_cell.angle_alpha   90.00
_cell.angle_beta   90.00
_cell.angle_gamma   90.00
#
_symmetry.space_group_name_H-M   'P 1'
#
loop_
_entity.id
_entity.type
_entity.pdbx_description
1 polymer ?
#
loop_
_entity_poly.entity_id
_entity_poly.type
_entity_poly.pdbx_seq_one_letter_code
_entity_poly.pdbx_strand_id
1 'polypeptide(L)' 'MKRPVPEYVKCPKCGKELEIWSDELGVECECGNKVSRDVESCIKWCDHARECLGEEKYNELVKKQKDFK' A
#
# COMPACT_ATOMS: atom_id res chain seq x y z
N MET A 1 -10.34 -1.04 22.70
CA MET A 1 -9.04 -0.97 21.99
C MET A 1 -8.81 -2.30 21.29
N LYS A 2 -8.72 -2.31 19.95
CA LYS A 2 -8.26 -3.49 19.21
C LYS A 2 -6.75 -3.55 19.35
N ARG A 3 -6.21 -4.71 19.74
CA ARG A 3 -4.76 -4.93 19.72
C ARG A 3 -4.36 -5.18 18.28
N PRO A 4 -3.23 -4.62 17.82
CA PRO A 4 -2.76 -4.92 16.49
C PRO A 4 -2.41 -6.41 16.41
N VAL A 5 -2.72 -7.00 15.25
CA VAL A 5 -2.41 -8.40 14.95
C VAL A 5 -1.33 -8.45 13.88
N PRO A 6 -0.37 -9.38 13.97
CA PRO A 6 0.60 -9.58 12.92
C PRO A 6 -0.07 -10.25 11.72
N GLU A 7 0.16 -9.72 10.53
CA GLU A 7 -0.27 -10.30 9.25
C GLU A 7 0.96 -10.54 8.38
N TYR A 8 0.88 -11.47 7.43
CA TYR A 8 2.01 -11.82 6.57
C TYR A 8 1.69 -11.52 5.10
N VAL A 9 2.58 -10.78 4.46
CA VAL A 9 2.49 -10.41 3.04
C VAL A 9 3.72 -10.87 2.29
N LYS A 10 3.56 -11.32 1.04
CA LYS A 10 4.69 -11.71 0.20
C LYS A 10 5.25 -10.51 -0.55
N CYS A 11 6.56 -10.37 -0.52
CA CYS A 11 7.25 -9.37 -1.31
C CYS A 11 7.13 -9.71 -2.80
N PRO A 12 6.60 -8.80 -3.64
CA PRO A 12 6.46 -9.06 -5.08
C PRO A 12 7.81 -9.11 -5.81
N LYS A 13 8.88 -8.58 -5.19
CA LYS A 13 10.22 -8.51 -5.80
C LYS A 13 11.06 -9.76 -5.53
N CYS A 14 11.08 -10.26 -4.29
CA CYS A 14 11.93 -11.37 -3.89
C CYS A 14 11.17 -12.61 -3.40
N GLY A 15 9.85 -12.53 -3.26
CA GLY A 15 8.99 -13.63 -2.80
C GLY A 15 9.06 -13.94 -1.31
N LYS A 16 9.89 -13.22 -0.51
CA LYS A 16 9.95 -13.41 0.94
C LYS A 16 8.64 -13.00 1.61
N GLU A 17 8.27 -13.73 2.66
CA GLU A 17 7.21 -13.32 3.58
C GLU A 17 7.72 -12.21 4.51
N LEU A 18 6.93 -11.16 4.63
CA LEU A 18 7.15 -10.01 5.48
C LEU A 18 6.01 -9.94 6.46
N GLU A 19 6.35 -9.73 7.72
CA GLU A 19 5.38 -9.42 8.76
C GLU A 19 4.98 -7.95 8.66
N ILE A 20 3.68 -7.68 8.72
CA ILE A 20 3.11 -6.33 8.75
C ILE A 20 1.99 -6.30 9.78
N TRP A 21 2.05 -5.34 10.71
CA TRP A 21 1.01 -5.23 11.73
C TRP A 21 -0.26 -4.59 11.17
N SER A 22 -1.43 -4.94 11.72
CA SER A 22 -2.72 -4.43 11.25
C SER A 22 -2.89 -2.91 11.35
N ASP A 23 -2.07 -2.24 12.17
CA ASP A 23 -2.00 -0.78 12.29
C ASP A 23 -0.93 -0.16 11.37
N GLU A 24 -0.12 -0.96 10.70
CA GLU A 24 0.91 -0.49 9.78
C GLU A 24 0.40 -0.42 8.33
N LEU A 25 0.74 0.68 7.67
CA LEU A 25 0.38 0.94 6.26
C LEU A 25 1.34 0.23 5.27
N GLY A 26 2.52 -0.20 5.72
CA GLY A 26 3.51 -0.87 4.89
C GLY A 26 4.72 -1.33 5.67
N VAL A 27 5.47 -2.27 5.09
CA VAL A 27 6.70 -2.84 5.63
C VAL A 27 7.83 -2.78 4.60
N GLU A 28 9.05 -2.55 5.06
CA GLU A 28 10.24 -2.61 4.20
C GLU A 28 10.79 -4.02 4.14
N CYS A 29 10.98 -4.53 2.92
CA CYS A 29 11.60 -5.82 2.68
C CYS A 29 13.12 -5.70 2.74
N GLU A 30 13.79 -6.74 3.24
CA GLU A 30 15.27 -6.85 3.22
C GLU A 30 15.88 -6.78 1.81
N CYS A 31 15.11 -7.01 0.75
CA CYS A 31 15.58 -6.82 -0.63
C CYS A 31 15.57 -5.35 -1.09
N GLY A 32 15.27 -4.41 -0.18
CA GLY A 32 15.15 -2.97 -0.43
C GLY A 32 13.85 -2.55 -1.11
N ASN A 33 12.81 -3.39 -1.08
CA ASN A 33 11.51 -3.06 -1.66
C ASN A 33 10.50 -2.72 -0.56
N LYS A 34 9.74 -1.64 -0.71
CA LYS A 34 8.67 -1.30 0.24
C LYS A 34 7.36 -1.96 -0.19
N VAL A 35 6.79 -2.77 0.69
CA VAL A 35 5.51 -3.46 0.50
C VAL A 35 4.46 -2.72 1.31
N SER A 36 3.66 -1.90 0.64
CA SER A 36 2.55 -1.15 1.25
C SER A 36 1.24 -1.90 1.08
N ARG A 37 0.37 -1.87 2.09
CA ARG A 37 -1.04 -2.24 1.92
C ARG A 37 -1.65 -1.30 0.90
N ASP A 38 -2.49 -1.83 0.02
CA ASP A 38 -3.11 -1.02 -1.00
C ASP A 38 -4.10 -0.04 -0.36
N VAL A 39 -3.67 1.21 -0.27
CA VAL A 39 -4.49 2.34 0.20
C VAL A 39 -5.28 2.94 -0.96
N GLU A 40 -5.65 2.13 -1.96
CA GLU A 40 -6.60 2.48 -3.04
C GLU A 40 -7.84 3.23 -2.53
N SER A 41 -8.24 3.02 -1.28
CA SER A 41 -9.33 3.75 -0.63
C SER A 41 -9.00 5.21 -0.31
N CYS A 42 -7.77 5.57 0.06
CA CYS A 42 -7.44 6.96 0.41
C CYS A 42 -7.45 7.88 -0.81
N ILE A 43 -7.12 7.39 -2.00
CA ILE A 43 -7.17 8.16 -3.26
C ILE A 43 -8.58 8.66 -3.58
N LYS A 44 -9.63 7.97 -3.09
CA LYS A 44 -11.03 8.35 -3.31
C LYS A 44 -11.46 9.58 -2.52
N TRP A 45 -10.88 9.83 -1.35
CA TRP A 45 -11.39 10.83 -0.39
C TRP A 45 -10.32 11.72 0.24
N CYS A 46 -9.04 11.43 0.06
CA CYS A 46 -7.94 12.18 0.65
C CYS A 46 -7.31 13.14 -0.35
N ASP A 47 -7.44 14.45 -0.10
CA ASP A 47 -6.81 15.52 -0.90
C ASP A 47 -5.28 15.43 -0.92
N HIS A 48 -4.66 14.87 0.13
CA HIS A 48 -3.21 14.71 0.24
C HIS A 48 -2.68 13.43 -0.42
N ALA A 49 -3.54 12.56 -0.97
CA ALA A 49 -3.11 11.30 -1.57
C ALA A 49 -2.11 11.47 -2.72
N ARG A 50 -2.21 12.58 -3.47
CA ARG A 50 -1.28 12.92 -4.55
C ARG A 50 0.14 13.20 -4.03
N GLU A 51 0.26 13.84 -2.88
CA GLU A 51 1.55 14.14 -2.25
C GLU A 51 2.16 12.88 -1.62
N CYS A 52 1.34 12.06 -0.95
CA CYS A 52 1.81 10.84 -0.29
C CYS A 52 2.27 9.75 -1.27
N LEU A 53 1.60 9.60 -2.41
CA LEU A 53 1.90 8.54 -3.39
C LEU A 53 2.90 8.98 -4.46
N GLY A 54 3.07 10.29 -4.64
CA GLY A 54 3.78 10.86 -5.79
C GLY A 54 2.93 10.84 -7.06
N GLU A 55 3.26 11.73 -7.99
CA GLU A 55 2.44 12.01 -9.17
C GLU A 55 2.27 10.81 -10.11
N GLU A 56 3.34 10.04 -10.35
CA GLU A 56 3.31 8.87 -11.24
C GLU A 56 2.34 7.80 -10.70
N LYS A 57 2.53 7.40 -9.44
CA LYS A 57 1.75 6.34 -8.81
C LYS A 57 0.29 6.74 -8.59
N TYR A 58 0.02 8.01 -8.28
CA TYR A 58 -1.35 8.54 -8.17
C TYR A 58 -2.10 8.44 -9.51
N ASN A 59 -1.47 8.85 -10.61
CA ASN A 59 -2.08 8.81 -11.93
C ASN A 59 -2.37 7.39 -12.42
N GLU A 60 -1.50 6.42 -12.13
CA GLU A 60 -1.74 5.00 -12.43
C GLU A 60 -2.97 4.45 -11.70
N LEU A 61 -3.10 4.75 -10.41
CA LEU A 61 -4.21 4.27 -9.58
C LEU A 61 -5.55 4.94 -9.92
N VAL A 62 -5.55 6.24 -10.24
CA VAL A 62 -6.75 6.94 -10.74
C VAL A 62 -7.21 6.40 -12.10
N LYS A 63 -6.26 6.04 -12.99
CA LYS A 63 -6.59 5.41 -14.28
C LYS A 63 -7.24 4.04 -14.09
N LYS A 64 -6.69 3.19 -13.22
CA LYS A 64 -7.26 1.86 -12.92
C LYS A 64 -8.69 1.93 -12.37
N GLN A 65 -9.02 2.97 -11.59
CA GLN A 65 -10.38 3.15 -11.07
C GLN A 65 -11.43 3.51 -12.13
N LYS A 66 -11.04 4.14 -13.25
CA LYS A 66 -11.99 4.48 -14.33
C LYS A 66 -12.51 3.24 -15.08
N ASP A 67 -11.79 2.12 -15.01
CA ASP A 67 -12.11 0.88 -15.71
C ASP A 67 -13.18 0.04 -14.99
N PHE A 68 -13.49 0.36 -13.74
CA PHE A 68 -14.48 -0.35 -12.91
C PHE A 68 -15.89 0.29 -12.91
N LYS A 69 -16.17 1.21 -13.83
CA LYS A 69 -17.47 1.90 -13.93
C LYS A 69 -18.32 1.38 -15.08
#